data_AF-A0A9D6K780-F1
#
_entry.id   AF-A0A9D6K780-F1
#
_cell.length_a   1.000
_cell.length_b   1.000
_cell.length_c   1.000
_cell.angle_alpha   90.00
_cell.angle_beta   90.00
_cell.angle_gamma   90.00
#
_symmetry.space_group_name_H-M   'P 1'
#
loop_
_entity.id
_entity.type
_entity.pdbx_description
1 polymer ?
#
loop_
_entity_poly.entity_id
_entity_poly.type
_entity_poly.pdbx_seq_one_letter_code
_entity_poly.pdbx_strand_id
1 'polypeptide(L)'
;MKKKTRRNYDAGFKTRVVLEAIKESKTLAELASELSIHPNQIRNWKNEFLEKAAIIFDDHKDDKEELKCLKEERDRLHQRIGEQSMDIDFLKKNLKKLNLL
;
A
#
# COMPACT_ATOMS: atom_id res chain seq x y z
N MET A 1 32.26 -6.69 -14.61
CA MET A 1 32.02 -5.46 -13.81
C MET A 1 31.02 -5.77 -12.71
N LYS A 2 31.36 -5.59 -11.42
CA LYS A 2 30.40 -5.79 -10.32
C LYS A 2 29.32 -4.70 -10.41
N LYS A 3 28.04 -5.08 -10.53
CA LYS A 3 26.91 -4.13 -10.46
C LYS A 3 26.96 -3.45 -9.09
N LYS A 4 27.11 -2.12 -9.07
CA LYS A 4 27.05 -1.32 -7.85
C LYS A 4 25.65 -1.46 -7.25
N THR A 5 25.55 -2.04 -6.06
CA THR A 5 24.28 -2.23 -5.36
C THR A 5 23.64 -0.87 -5.12
N ARG A 6 22.39 -0.69 -5.54
CA ARG A 6 21.67 0.57 -5.36
C ARG A 6 21.43 0.76 -3.86
N ARG A 7 21.86 1.89 -3.31
CA ARG A 7 21.59 2.24 -1.90
C ARG A 7 20.09 2.51 -1.76
N ASN A 8 19.43 1.75 -0.90
CA ASN A 8 18.02 1.95 -0.57
C ASN A 8 17.91 2.93 0.60
N TYR A 9 16.92 3.81 0.54
CA TYR A 9 16.60 4.76 1.59
C TYR A 9 15.18 4.50 2.06
N ASP A 10 14.95 4.55 3.37
CA ASP A 10 13.62 4.39 3.95
C ASP A 10 12.73 5.62 3.66
N ALA A 11 11.43 5.45 3.84
CA ALA A 11 10.45 6.50 3.56
C ALA A 11 10.66 7.73 4.46
N GLY A 12 10.94 7.54 5.75
CA GLY A 12 11.14 8.64 6.69
C GLY A 12 12.36 9.48 6.35
N PHE A 13 13.45 8.84 5.94
CA PHE A 13 14.63 9.53 5.44
C PHE A 13 14.31 10.35 4.18
N LYS A 14 13.68 9.75 3.16
CA LYS A 14 13.29 10.48 1.95
C LYS A 14 12.41 11.69 2.26
N THR A 15 11.43 11.54 3.15
CA THR A 15 10.55 12.64 3.58
C THR A 15 11.35 13.77 4.22
N ARG A 16 12.28 13.48 5.16
CA ARG A 16 13.13 14.51 5.77
C ARG A 16 13.96 15.26 4.73
N VAL A 17 14.57 14.55 3.79
CA VAL A 17 15.37 15.16 2.72
C VAL A 17 14.52 16.05 1.82
N VAL A 18 13.34 15.59 1.44
CA VAL A 18 12.42 16.37 0.60
C VAL A 18 11.91 17.61 1.32
N LEU A 19 11.54 17.51 2.60
CA LEU A 19 11.12 18.66 3.39
C LEU A 19 12.21 19.73 3.47
N GLU A 20 13.47 19.32 3.67
CA GLU A 20 14.59 20.26 3.66
C GLU A 20 14.82 20.87 2.27
N ALA A 21 14.66 20.08 1.20
CA ALA A 21 14.73 20.57 -0.18
C ALA A 21 13.55 21.47 -0.61
N ILE A 22 12.42 21.44 0.11
CA ILE A 22 11.27 22.33 -0.08
C ILE A 22 11.43 23.62 0.72
N LYS A 23 12.06 23.57 1.90
CA LYS A 23 12.36 24.77 2.71
C LYS A 23 13.37 25.71 2.04
N GLU A 24 14.14 25.22 1.07
CA GLU A 24 15.14 26.00 0.31
C GLU A 24 16.21 26.67 1.19
N SER A 25 16.40 26.17 2.42
CA SER A 25 17.44 26.59 3.36
C SER A 25 18.86 26.28 2.86
N LYS A 26 18.99 25.22 2.06
CA LYS A 26 20.22 24.76 1.41
C LYS A 26 19.92 24.48 -0.06
N THR A 27 20.90 24.75 -0.92
CA THR A 27 20.79 24.35 -2.33
C THR A 27 20.76 22.83 -2.47
N LEU A 28 20.19 22.32 -3.57
CA LEU A 28 20.19 20.88 -3.85
C LEU A 28 21.60 20.28 -3.90
N ALA A 29 22.60 21.07 -4.30
CA ALA A 29 23.99 20.63 -4.38
C ALA A 29 24.63 20.48 -2.98
N GLU A 30 24.35 21.43 -2.08
CA GLU A 30 24.82 21.36 -0.68
C GLU A 30 24.17 20.18 0.06
N LEU A 31 22.85 20.02 -0.08
CA LEU A 31 22.11 18.93 0.53
C LEU A 31 22.55 17.55 -0.02
N ALA A 32 22.82 17.48 -1.32
CA ALA A 32 23.39 16.31 -1.98
C ALA A 32 24.77 15.95 -1.42
N SER A 33 25.64 16.94 -1.24
CA SER A 33 26.98 16.76 -0.68
C SER A 33 26.92 16.25 0.77
N GLU A 34 26.16 16.94 1.62
CA GLU A 34 26.03 16.63 3.06
C GLU A 34 25.46 15.23 3.31
N LEU A 35 24.43 14.85 2.56
CA LEU A 35 23.78 13.54 2.72
C LEU A 35 24.43 12.45 1.86
N SER A 36 25.44 12.79 1.05
CA SER A 36 26.07 11.90 0.08
C SER A 36 25.06 11.25 -0.89
N ILE A 37 24.12 12.06 -1.37
CA ILE A 37 23.04 11.68 -2.29
C ILE A 37 23.25 12.41 -3.60
N HIS A 38 22.97 11.76 -4.73
CA HIS A 38 23.03 12.45 -6.02
C HIS A 38 21.90 13.49 -6.14
N PRO A 39 22.16 14.73 -6.61
CA PRO A 39 21.14 15.79 -6.71
C PRO A 39 19.86 15.37 -7.45
N ASN A 40 19.99 14.62 -8.56
CA ASN A 40 18.84 14.07 -9.28
C ASN A 40 17.94 13.16 -8.42
N GLN A 41 18.47 12.43 -7.43
CA GLN A 41 17.63 11.61 -6.54
C GLN A 41 16.77 12.51 -5.65
N ILE A 42 17.34 13.58 -5.11
CA ILE A 42 16.61 14.55 -4.29
C ILE A 42 15.51 15.22 -5.13
N ARG A 43 15.83 15.63 -6.37
CA ARG A 43 14.85 16.18 -7.31
C ARG A 43 13.71 15.21 -7.58
N ASN A 44 14.02 13.95 -7.86
CA ASN A 44 13.01 12.93 -8.12
C ASN A 44 12.12 12.69 -6.90
N TRP A 45 12.68 12.61 -5.70
CA TRP A 45 11.88 12.47 -4.48
C TRP A 45 11.02 13.70 -4.18
N LYS A 46 11.53 14.91 -4.45
CA LYS A 46 10.75 16.15 -4.30
C LYS A 46 9.53 16.14 -5.22
N ASN A 47 9.72 15.77 -6.49
CA ASN A 47 8.61 15.64 -7.44
C ASN A 47 7.60 14.58 -7.00
N GLU A 48 8.08 13.37 -6.68
CA GLU A 48 7.22 12.26 -6.23
C GLU A 48 6.41 12.64 -4.97
N PHE A 49 7.04 13.34 -4.03
CA PHE A 49 6.36 13.81 -2.82
C PHE A 49 5.29 14.85 -3.15
N LEU A 50 5.57 15.83 -4.01
CA LEU A 50 4.60 16.88 -4.36
C LEU A 50 3.40 16.30 -5.13
N GLU A 51 3.63 15.37 -6.05
CA GLU A 51 2.56 14.65 -6.76
C GLU A 51 1.65 13.89 -5.79
N LYS A 52 2.24 13.16 -4.83
CA LYS A 52 1.48 12.37 -3.84
C LYS A 52 0.92 13.22 -2.70
N ALA A 53 1.47 14.40 -2.44
CA ALA A 53 1.00 15.27 -1.36
C ALA A 53 -0.41 15.80 -1.64
N ALA A 54 -0.72 16.09 -2.91
CA ALA A 54 -2.05 16.52 -3.32
C ALA A 54 -3.12 15.46 -2.99
N ILE A 55 -2.80 14.18 -3.21
CA ILE A 55 -3.67 13.03 -2.92
C ILE A 55 -4.07 13.01 -1.44
N ILE A 56 -3.16 13.36 -0.52
CA ILE A 56 -3.46 13.33 0.93
C ILE A 56 -4.59 14.29 1.32
N PHE A 57 -4.76 15.39 0.59
CA PHE A 57 -5.80 16.39 0.85
C PHE A 57 -7.06 16.17 0.01
N ASP A 58 -7.01 15.25 -0.96
CA ASP A 58 -8.19 14.88 -1.71
C ASP A 58 -9.11 14.04 -0.81
N ASP A 59 -10.37 14.46 -0.70
CA ASP A 59 -11.35 13.68 0.03
C ASP A 59 -11.81 12.55 -0.89
N HIS A 60 -11.10 11.41 -0.80
CA HIS A 60 -11.36 10.17 -1.53
C HIS A 60 -12.71 9.54 -1.14
N LYS A 61 -13.81 10.26 -1.35
CA LYS A 61 -15.17 9.77 -1.07
C LYS A 61 -15.50 8.56 -1.92
N ASP A 62 -15.11 8.59 -3.19
CA ASP A 62 -15.33 7.51 -4.14
C ASP A 62 -14.59 6.24 -3.68
N ASP A 63 -13.32 6.33 -3.29
CA ASP A 63 -12.56 5.18 -2.77
C ASP A 63 -13.15 4.64 -1.46
N LYS A 64 -13.68 5.52 -0.59
CA LYS A 64 -14.35 5.12 0.65
C LYS A 64 -15.66 4.37 0.38
N GLU A 65 -16.44 4.82 -0.60
CA GLU A 65 -17.66 4.14 -1.04
C GLU A 65 -17.35 2.79 -1.69
N GLU A 66 -16.36 2.73 -2.59
CA GLU A 66 -15.90 1.48 -3.19
C GLU A 66 -15.45 0.48 -2.12
N LEU A 67 -14.63 0.93 -1.16
CA LEU A 67 -14.18 0.09 -0.05
C LEU A 67 -15.34 -0.42 0.81
N LYS A 68 -16.39 0.37 0.97
CA LYS A 68 -17.61 -0.05 1.69
C LYS A 68 -18.36 -1.12 0.91
N CYS A 69 -18.59 -0.91 -0.39
CA CYS A 69 -19.22 -1.90 -1.27
C CYS A 69 -18.46 -3.24 -1.26
N LEU A 70 -17.13 -3.19 -1.38
CA LEU A 70 -16.27 -4.38 -1.34
C LEU A 70 -16.36 -5.12 0.00
N LYS A 71 -16.48 -4.40 1.12
CA LYS A 71 -16.67 -5.01 2.45
C LYS A 71 -18.03 -5.70 2.57
N GLU A 72 -19.08 -5.06 2.08
CA GLU A 72 -20.44 -5.62 2.07
C GLU A 72 -20.52 -6.90 1.21
N GLU A 73 -19.90 -6.88 0.03
CA GLU A 73 -19.82 -8.06 -0.84
C GLU A 73 -19.02 -9.19 -0.19
N ARG A 74 -17.86 -8.88 0.42
CA ARG A 74 -17.06 -9.85 1.17
C ARG A 74 -17.89 -10.52 2.27
N ASP A 75 -18.65 -9.75 3.03
CA ASP A 75 -19.43 -10.29 4.14
C ASP A 75 -20.56 -11.20 3.65
N ARG A 76 -21.23 -10.81 2.56
CA ARG A 76 -22.22 -11.65 1.90
C ARG A 76 -21.62 -12.97 1.39
N LEU A 77 -20.43 -12.92 0.79
CA LEU A 77 -19.74 -14.12 0.31
C LEU A 77 -19.32 -15.03 1.46
N HIS A 78 -18.79 -14.47 2.57
CA HIS A 78 -18.45 -15.25 3.76
C HIS A 78 -19.68 -15.93 4.37
N GLN A 79 -20.82 -15.24 4.45
CA GLN A 79 -22.06 -15.85 4.93
C GLN A 79 -22.46 -17.03 4.04
N ARG A 80 -22.45 -16.86 2.72
CA ARG A 80 -22.82 -17.91 1.77
C ARG A 80 -21.89 -19.12 1.83
N ILE A 81 -20.58 -18.89 2.00
CA ILE A 81 -19.60 -19.96 2.20
C ILE A 81 -19.90 -20.71 3.51
N GLY A 82 -20.25 -20.00 4.58
CA GLY A 82 -20.63 -20.59 5.85
C GLY A 82 -21.88 -21.47 5.74
N GLU A 83 -22.94 -20.95 5.12
CA GLU A 83 -24.18 -21.70 4.84
C GLU A 83 -23.89 -22.97 4.03
N GLN A 84 -23.15 -22.84 2.92
CA GLN A 84 -22.76 -23.98 2.08
C GLN A 84 -21.90 -24.99 2.85
N SER A 85 -21.01 -24.53 3.72
CA SER A 85 -20.17 -25.42 4.52
C SER A 85 -21.02 -26.23 5.52
N MET A 86 -22.00 -25.60 6.17
CA MET A 86 -22.95 -26.29 7.05
C MET A 86 -23.80 -27.30 6.29
N ASP A 87 -24.30 -26.94 5.10
CA ASP A 87 -25.07 -27.85 4.24
C ASP A 87 -24.24 -29.06 3.82
N ILE A 88 -23.00 -28.84 3.38
CA ILE A 88 -22.07 -29.90 3.01
C ILE A 88 -21.80 -30.83 4.19
N ASP A 89 -21.53 -30.28 5.38
CA ASP A 89 -21.27 -31.09 6.57
C ASP A 89 -22.50 -31.86 7.02
N PHE A 90 -23.69 -31.25 6.94
CA PHE A 90 -24.95 -31.91 7.20
C PHE A 90 -25.20 -33.08 6.23
N LEU A 91 -25.03 -32.85 4.92
CA LEU A 91 -25.19 -33.88 3.90
C LEU A 91 -24.19 -35.02 4.11
N LYS A 92 -22.90 -34.72 4.32
CA LYS A 92 -21.87 -35.72 4.62
C LYS A 92 -22.22 -36.55 5.85
N LYS A 93 -22.71 -35.92 6.93
CA LYS A 93 -23.12 -36.62 8.16
C LYS A 93 -24.29 -37.57 7.91
N ASN A 94 -25.28 -37.16 7.11
CA ASN A 94 -26.43 -38.01 6.81
C ASN A 94 -26.07 -39.16 5.86
N LEU A 95 -25.24 -38.92 4.84
CA LEU A 95 -24.80 -39.98 3.93
C LEU A 95 -24.01 -41.07 4.67
N LYS A 96 -23.13 -40.69 5.62
CA LYS A 96 -22.44 -41.64 6.51
C LYS A 96 -23.40 -42.48 7.35
N LYS A 97 -24.48 -41.88 7.89
CA LYS A 97 -25.50 -42.63 8.64
C LYS A 97 -26.24 -43.66 7.78
N LEU A 98 -26.37 -43.38 6.48
CA LEU A 98 -27.03 -44.24 5.50
C LEU A 98 -26.08 -45.25 4.84
N ASN A 99 -24.80 -45.30 5.23
CA ASN A 99 -23.74 -46.08 4.58
C ASN A 99 -23.61 -45.81 3.06
N LEU A 100 -23.92 -44.58 2.63
CA LEU A 100 -23.79 -44.13 1.24
C LEU A 100 -22.46 -43.41 0.97
N LEU A 101 -21.62 -43.25 2.01
CA LEU A 101 -20.36 -42.51 1.99
C LEU A 101 -19.39 -43.05 3.04
#